data_AF-H3RL41-F1
#
_entry.id   AF-H3RL41-F1
#
_cell.length_a   1.000
_cell.length_b   1.000
_cell.length_c   1.000
_cell.angle_alpha   90.00
_cell.angle_beta   90.00
_cell.angle_gamma   90.00
#
_symmetry.space_group_name_H-M   'P 1'
#
loop_
_entity.id
_entity.type
_entity.pdbx_description
1 polymer ?
#
loop_
_entity_poly.entity_id
_entity_poly.type
_entity_poly.pdbx_seq_one_letter_code
_entity_poly.pdbx_strand_id
1 'polypeptide(L)'
;MGVDKTAHVLLNKVHPSRTNFKDIDNYLSQFNNLVRLDTAIPLDKAVPAKFGEGLGVVEHITTRHGRVGNAMRSLFLDIRTALKQTK
;
A
#
# COMPACT_ATOMS: atom_id res chain seq x y z
N MET A 1 -14.70 27.12 9.25
CA MET A 1 -14.52 26.58 7.88
C MET A 1 -13.67 25.34 7.98
N GLY A 2 -14.08 24.24 7.32
CA GLY A 2 -13.28 23.01 7.26
C GLY A 2 -12.12 23.16 6.27
N VAL A 3 -11.00 22.52 6.55
CA VAL A 3 -9.85 22.44 5.63
C VAL A 3 -9.93 21.11 4.91
N ASP A 4 -9.99 21.13 3.58
CA ASP A 4 -9.94 19.91 2.78
C ASP A 4 -8.57 19.24 2.93
N LYS A 5 -8.59 17.95 3.27
CA LYS A 5 -7.38 17.13 3.43
C LYS A 5 -7.39 16.02 2.40
N THR A 6 -6.31 15.93 1.63
CA THR A 6 -6.07 14.80 0.74
C THR A 6 -5.80 13.55 1.56
N ALA A 7 -6.66 12.54 1.42
CA ALA A 7 -6.48 11.22 2.00
C ALA A 7 -5.95 10.25 0.95
N HIS A 8 -4.92 9.49 1.33
CA HIS A 8 -4.28 8.53 0.45
C HIS A 8 -4.84 7.13 0.69
N VAL A 9 -5.31 6.46 -0.36
CA VAL A 9 -5.95 5.15 -0.30
C VAL A 9 -4.96 4.06 -0.68
N LEU A 10 -4.74 3.11 0.23
CA LEU A 10 -3.89 1.94 0.02
C LEU A 10 -4.74 0.69 -0.21
N LEU A 11 -4.42 -0.07 -1.26
CA LEU A 11 -5.04 -1.37 -1.48
C LEU A 11 -4.30 -2.44 -0.69
N ASN A 12 -5.03 -3.13 0.19
CA ASN A 12 -4.49 -4.20 1.04
C ASN A 12 -5.10 -5.56 0.70
N LYS A 13 -4.36 -6.64 0.95
CA LYS A 13 -4.75 -8.04 0.69
C LYS A 13 -5.15 -8.29 -0.77
N VAL A 14 -4.43 -7.67 -1.71
CA VAL A 14 -4.71 -7.82 -3.14
C VAL A 14 -4.24 -9.18 -3.63
N HIS A 15 -5.04 -9.85 -4.47
CA HIS A 15 -4.62 -11.10 -5.09
C HIS A 15 -3.35 -10.85 -5.94
N PRO A 16 -2.26 -11.63 -5.81
CA PRO A 16 -0.98 -11.33 -6.46
C PRO A 16 -1.03 -11.19 -7.99
N SER A 17 -1.99 -11.84 -8.64
CA SER A 17 -2.18 -11.75 -10.11
C SER A 17 -3.03 -10.56 -10.55
N ARG A 18 -3.60 -9.79 -9.63
CA ARG A 18 -4.46 -8.65 -9.98
C ARG A 18 -3.58 -7.46 -10.34
N THR A 19 -3.64 -7.06 -11.61
CA THR A 19 -2.91 -5.90 -12.15
C THR A 19 -3.82 -4.76 -12.55
N ASN A 20 -5.14 -4.99 -12.66
CA ASN A 20 -6.13 -4.01 -13.08
C ASN A 20 -7.00 -3.55 -11.90
N PHE A 21 -7.04 -2.23 -11.68
CA PHE A 21 -7.79 -1.56 -10.63
C PHE A 21 -8.73 -0.46 -11.14
N LYS A 22 -9.04 -0.44 -12.44
CA LYS A 22 -9.89 0.59 -13.08
C LYS A 22 -11.22 0.81 -12.37
N ASP A 23 -11.89 -0.24 -11.92
CA ASP A 23 -13.18 -0.09 -11.23
C ASP A 23 -13.05 0.71 -9.91
N ILE A 24 -11.94 0.52 -9.20
CA ILE A 24 -11.63 1.26 -7.97
C ILE A 24 -11.28 2.70 -8.32
N ASP A 25 -10.46 2.91 -9.36
CA ASP A 25 -10.07 4.24 -9.81
C ASP A 25 -11.29 5.07 -10.23
N ASN A 26 -12.23 4.46 -10.97
CA ASN A 26 -13.50 5.06 -11.37
C ASN A 26 -14.40 5.36 -10.15
N TYR A 27 -14.40 4.50 -9.14
CA TYR A 27 -15.15 4.76 -7.91
C TYR A 27 -14.52 5.89 -7.10
N LEU A 28 -13.18 5.99 -7.06
CA LEU A 28 -12.50 7.04 -6.30
C LEU A 28 -12.59 8.41 -6.96
N SER A 29 -12.73 8.48 -8.29
CA SER A 29 -12.82 9.75 -9.02
C SER A 29 -14.04 10.62 -8.68
N GLN A 30 -15.03 10.07 -7.97
CA GLN A 30 -16.16 10.86 -7.46
C GLN A 30 -15.79 11.71 -6.23
N PHE A 31 -14.64 11.45 -5.60
CA PHE A 31 -14.18 12.16 -4.40
C PHE A 31 -12.98 13.05 -4.74
N ASN A 32 -13.11 14.35 -4.50
CA ASN A 32 -12.07 15.33 -4.82
C ASN A 32 -10.82 15.23 -3.92
N ASN A 33 -10.94 14.55 -2.77
CA ASN A 33 -9.91 14.49 -1.74
C ASN A 33 -9.28 13.10 -1.58
N LEU A 34 -9.68 12.10 -2.37
CA LEU A 34 -9.13 10.74 -2.28
C LEU A 34 -8.15 10.48 -3.43
N VAL A 35 -6.92 10.09 -3.09
CA VAL A 35 -5.88 9.74 -4.06
C VAL A 35 -5.39 8.33 -3.76
N ARG A 36 -5.46 7.42 -4.72
CA ARG A 36 -4.93 6.06 -4.53
C ARG A 36 -3.40 6.07 -4.63
N LEU A 37 -2.73 5.32 -3.77
CA LEU A 37 -1.31 5.03 -3.91
C LEU A 37 -1.09 3.99 -5.02
N ASP A 38 0.01 4.11 -5.74
CA ASP A 38 0.35 3.19 -6.82
C ASP A 38 0.62 1.77 -6.30
N THR A 39 1.25 1.68 -5.12
CA THR A 39 1.51 0.41 -4.46
C THR A 39 0.22 -0.30 -4.03
N ALA A 40 0.12 -1.57 -4.39
CA ALA A 40 -0.84 -2.52 -3.84
C ALA A 40 -0.14 -3.56 -2.96
N ILE A 41 -0.63 -3.79 -1.74
CA ILE A 41 -0.08 -4.80 -0.83
C ILE A 41 -0.70 -6.16 -1.18
N PRO A 42 0.10 -7.12 -1.68
CA PRO A 42 -0.42 -8.43 -2.04
C PRO A 42 -0.76 -9.24 -0.78
N LEU A 43 -1.74 -10.12 -0.91
CA LEU A 43 -2.01 -11.13 0.10
C LEU A 43 -0.85 -12.16 0.11
N ASP A 44 -0.24 -12.34 1.28
CA ASP A 44 0.81 -13.33 1.49
C ASP A 44 0.53 -14.13 2.76
N LYS A 45 0.40 -15.44 2.60
CA LYS A 45 0.12 -16.38 3.68
C LYS A 45 1.34 -16.60 4.58
N ALA A 46 2.54 -16.34 4.08
CA ALA A 46 3.76 -16.49 4.86
C ALA A 46 3.88 -15.39 5.93
N VAL A 47 3.32 -14.19 5.70
CA VAL A 47 3.44 -13.07 6.62
C VAL A 47 2.76 -13.35 7.97
N PRO A 48 1.48 -13.77 8.05
CA PRO A 48 0.87 -14.13 9.34
C PRO A 48 1.56 -15.28 10.06
N ALA A 49 2.06 -16.27 9.31
CA ALA A 49 2.76 -17.43 9.89
C ALA A 49 4.08 -17.06 10.56
N LYS A 50 4.70 -15.94 10.13
CA LYS A 50 5.99 -15.44 10.63
C LYS A 50 5.87 -14.31 11.64
N PHE A 51 4.68 -13.74 11.80
CA PHE A 51 4.42 -12.65 12.74
C PHE A 51 4.58 -13.06 14.22
N GLY A 52 4.57 -14.35 14.54
CA GLY A 52 4.81 -14.86 15.90
C GLY A 52 6.24 -14.67 16.42
N GLU A 53 7.18 -14.29 15.55
CA GLU A 53 8.61 -14.09 15.89
C GLU A 53 8.91 -12.64 16.32
N GLY A 54 7.91 -11.74 16.36
CA GLY A 54 8.07 -10.34 16.78
C GLY A 54 8.79 -9.44 15.77
N LEU A 55 9.07 -9.94 14.56
CA LEU A 55 9.76 -9.22 13.49
C LEU A 55 8.78 -8.68 12.45
N GLY A 56 9.06 -7.48 11.93
CA GLY A 56 8.32 -6.90 10.81
C GLY A 56 8.59 -7.62 9.47
N VAL A 57 7.71 -7.42 8.48
CA VAL A 57 7.80 -8.04 7.14
C VAL A 57 9.15 -7.79 6.47
N VAL A 58 9.71 -6.59 6.63
CA VAL A 58 10.99 -6.19 6.01
C VAL A 58 12.21 -6.66 6.81
N GLU A 59 12.00 -7.09 8.06
CA GLU A 59 13.06 -7.54 8.98
C GLU A 59 13.18 -9.06 8.95
N HIS A 60 12.09 -9.79 8.75
CA HIS A 60 12.12 -11.24 8.72
C HIS A 60 12.73 -11.78 7.40
N ILE A 61 13.69 -12.72 7.49
CA ILE A 61 14.54 -13.17 6.38
C ILE A 61 13.71 -13.76 5.21
N THR A 62 12.61 -14.46 5.51
CA THR A 62 11.79 -15.11 4.48
C THR A 62 10.82 -14.15 3.77
N THR A 63 10.47 -13.01 4.38
CA THR A 63 9.46 -12.08 3.85
C THR A 63 10.08 -10.81 3.30
N ARG A 64 11.30 -10.45 3.75
CA ARG A 64 11.96 -9.19 3.38
C ARG A 64 12.22 -9.02 1.88
N HIS A 65 12.48 -10.09 1.14
CA HIS A 65 12.67 -10.04 -0.32
C HIS A 65 11.48 -10.65 -1.08
N GLY A 66 10.44 -11.06 -0.36
CA GLY A 66 9.20 -11.56 -0.94
C GLY A 66 8.36 -10.43 -1.54
N ARG A 67 7.21 -10.81 -2.12
CA ARG A 67 6.29 -9.87 -2.77
C ARG A 67 5.83 -8.77 -1.81
N VAL A 68 5.48 -9.11 -0.57
CA VAL A 68 5.08 -8.12 0.45
C VAL A 68 6.25 -7.27 0.90
N GLY A 69 7.44 -7.84 1.09
CA GLY A 69 8.64 -7.06 1.44
C GLY A 69 8.96 -5.99 0.40
N ASN A 70 8.86 -6.33 -0.89
CA ASN A 70 9.02 -5.36 -1.98
C ASN A 70 7.89 -4.32 -2.00
N ALA A 71 6.64 -4.74 -1.82
CA ALA A 71 5.50 -3.82 -1.74
C ALA A 71 5.65 -2.83 -0.57
N MET A 72 6.14 -3.24 0.59
CA MET A 72 6.38 -2.33 1.73
C MET A 72 7.46 -1.29 1.42
N ARG A 73 8.49 -1.65 0.63
CA ARG A 73 9.49 -0.67 0.16
C ARG A 73 8.91 0.31 -0.84
N SER A 74 8.08 -0.16 -1.78
CA SER A 74 7.37 0.71 -2.72
C SER A 74 6.42 1.66 -2.00
N LEU A 75 5.66 1.17 -1.01
CA LEU A 75 4.79 2.00 -0.17
C LEU A 75 5.55 3.13 0.52
N PHE A 76 6.75 2.85 1.04
CA PHE A 76 7.60 3.89 1.62
C PHE A 76 7.96 4.99 0.61
N LEU A 77 8.27 4.62 -0.63
CA LEU A 77 8.57 5.58 -1.69
C LEU A 77 7.34 6.41 -2.09
N ASP A 78 6.16 5.78 -2.15
CA ASP A 78 4.91 6.46 -2.47
C ASP A 78 4.55 7.50 -1.40
N ILE A 79 4.61 7.11 -0.11
CA ILE A 79 4.35 8.02 1.01
C ILE A 79 5.37 9.17 1.01
N ARG A 80 6.65 8.88 0.79
CA ARG A 80 7.68 9.92 0.70
C ARG A 80 7.39 10.91 -0.42
N THR A 81 6.89 10.45 -1.55
CA THR A 81 6.51 11.28 -2.69
C THR A 81 5.29 12.15 -2.37
N ALA A 82 4.25 11.55 -1.78
CA ALA A 82 3.05 12.27 -1.33
C ALA A 82 3.39 13.40 -0.33
N LEU A 83 4.29 13.13 0.62
CA LEU A 83 4.73 14.14 1.59
C LEU A 83 5.49 15.30 0.94
N LYS A 84 6.28 15.02 -0.12
CA LYS A 84 6.98 16.08 -0.87
C LYS A 84 6.02 16.97 -1.65
N GLN A 85 4.95 16.41 -2.19
CA GLN A 85 3.92 17.16 -2.94
C GLN A 85 3.02 18.02 -2.04
N THR A 86 3.01 17.74 -0.72
CA THR A 86 2.22 18.49 0.26
C THR A 86 2.98 19.72 0.82
N LYS A 87 4.28 19.85 0.54
CA LYS A 87 5.10 21.01 0.92
C LYS A 87 5.06 22.07 -0.18
#